data_AF-A0A7C7CB83-F1
#
_entry.id   AF-A0A7C7CB83-F1
#
_cell.length_a   1.000
_cell.length_b   1.000
_cell.length_c   1.000
_cell.angle_alpha   90.00
_cell.angle_beta   90.00
_cell.angle_gamma   90.00
#
_symmetry.space_group_name_H-M   'P 1'
#
loop_
_entity.id
_entity.type
_entity.pdbx_description
1 polymer ?
#
loop_
_entity_poly.entity_id
_entity_poly.type
_entity_poly.pdbx_seq_one_letter_code
_entity_poly.pdbx_strand_id
1 'polypeptide(L)' 'MPNYCPNCGESLGGTTTGEMRKTSRRAYEDTSQEKKKKKRKPSAYNKRYALAYKRLKKKHPRTSFAALAKKAHKEARRK' A
#
# COMPACT_ATOMS: atom_id res chain seq x y z
N MET A 1 -20.78 -39.06 28.82
CA MET A 1 -21.03 -37.60 28.79
C MET A 1 -19.90 -36.94 28.03
N PRO A 2 -20.15 -36.02 27.08
CA PRO A 2 -19.09 -35.29 26.38
C PRO A 2 -18.36 -34.34 27.35
N ASN A 3 -17.02 -34.40 27.37
CA ASN A 3 -16.18 -33.55 28.20
C ASN A 3 -16.10 -32.13 27.60
N TYR A 4 -16.68 -31.15 28.30
CA TYR A 4 -16.66 -29.74 27.92
C TYR A 4 -15.64 -28.96 28.75
N CYS A 5 -14.95 -28.01 28.13
CA CYS A 5 -13.99 -27.15 28.83
C CYS A 5 -14.73 -26.09 29.69
N PRO A 6 -14.54 -26.06 31.02
CA PRO A 6 -15.32 -25.21 31.92
C PRO A 6 -15.02 -23.70 31.82
N ASN A 7 -13.98 -23.29 31.08
CA ASN A 7 -13.58 -21.89 30.95
C ASN A 7 -14.00 -21.25 29.61
N CYS A 8 -14.35 -22.05 28.59
CA CYS A 8 -14.76 -21.54 27.27
C CYS A 8 -15.96 -22.27 26.64
N GLY A 9 -16.47 -23.35 27.25
CA GLY A 9 -17.70 -24.02 26.82
C GLY A 9 -17.60 -24.81 25.51
N GLU A 10 -16.39 -25.06 24.98
CA GLU A 10 -16.22 -25.84 23.74
C GLU A 10 -16.06 -27.36 24.03
N SER A 11 -16.59 -28.18 23.12
CA SER A 11 -16.48 -29.64 23.18
C SER A 11 -15.13 -30.11 22.63
N LEU A 12 -14.42 -30.95 23.38
CA LEU A 12 -13.05 -31.39 23.07
C LEU A 12 -12.97 -32.45 21.93
N GLY A 13 -14.01 -32.58 21.10
CA GLY A 13 -14.25 -33.77 20.26
C GLY A 13 -14.58 -33.53 18.78
N GLY A 14 -14.26 -32.38 18.20
CA GLY A 14 -14.51 -32.13 16.77
C GLY A 14 -13.73 -30.94 16.24
N THR A 15 -13.23 -31.04 15.02
CA THR A 15 -12.42 -30.03 14.30
C THR A 15 -12.94 -28.62 14.58
N THR A 16 -12.19 -27.90 15.40
CA THR A 16 -12.64 -26.68 16.05
C THR A 16 -12.95 -25.60 15.03
N THR A 17 -14.03 -24.83 15.25
CA THR A 17 -14.38 -23.66 14.43
C THR A 17 -13.22 -22.65 14.32
N GLY A 18 -12.32 -22.65 15.31
CA GLY A 18 -11.06 -21.89 15.31
C GLY A 18 -10.04 -22.35 14.26
N GLU A 19 -9.94 -23.65 13.97
CA GLU A 19 -9.07 -24.18 12.92
C GLU A 19 -9.61 -23.83 11.52
N MET A 20 -10.91 -23.92 11.30
CA MET A 20 -11.56 -23.48 10.05
C MET A 20 -11.38 -21.96 9.81
N ARG A 21 -11.39 -21.13 10.86
CA ARG A 21 -11.10 -19.68 10.76
C ARG A 21 -9.63 -19.40 10.41
N LYS A 22 -8.69 -20.21 10.91
CA LYS A 22 -7.26 -20.07 10.59
C LYS A 22 -6.95 -20.46 9.14
N THR A 23 -7.56 -21.53 8.63
CA THR A 23 -7.35 -21.97 7.25
C THR A 23 -7.99 -21.01 6.24
N SER A 24 -9.20 -20.52 6.50
CA SER A 24 -9.86 -19.52 5.65
C SER A 24 -9.11 -18.18 5.61
N ARG A 25 -8.58 -17.71 6.74
CA ARG A 25 -7.72 -16.51 6.79
C ARG A 25 -6.43 -16.69 5.99
N ARG A 26 -5.76 -17.85 6.13
CA ARG A 26 -4.56 -18.16 5.34
C ARG A 26 -4.86 -18.20 3.84
N ALA A 27 -5.98 -18.81 3.43
CA ALA A 27 -6.40 -18.84 2.02
C ALA A 27 -6.69 -17.44 1.46
N TYR A 28 -7.26 -16.53 2.27
CA TYR A 28 -7.48 -15.14 1.88
C TYR A 28 -6.16 -14.35 1.77
N GLU A 29 -5.23 -14.54 2.70
CA GLU A 29 -3.91 -13.91 2.65
C GLU A 29 -3.08 -14.40 1.44
N ASP A 30 -3.14 -15.69 1.11
CA ASP A 30 -2.46 -16.26 -0.08
C ASP A 30 -3.06 -15.75 -1.40
N THR A 31 -4.38 -15.56 -1.47
CA THR A 31 -5.04 -15.02 -2.68
C THR A 31 -4.87 -13.51 -2.84
N SER A 32 -4.62 -12.79 -1.74
CA SER A 32 -4.34 -11.34 -1.76
C SER A 32 -2.94 -10.98 -2.28
N GLN A 33 -2.09 -11.97 -2.58
CA GLN A 33 -0.89 -11.77 -3.40
C GLN A 33 -1.30 -11.52 -4.86
N GLU A 34 -2.04 -10.44 -5.10
CA GLU A 34 -2.29 -9.90 -6.43
C GLU A 34 -0.95 -9.77 -7.15
N LYS A 35 -0.83 -10.50 -8.28
CA LYS A 35 0.33 -10.48 -9.17
C LYS A 35 0.84 -9.05 -9.31
N LYS A 36 2.03 -8.76 -8.75
CA LYS A 36 2.60 -7.40 -8.71
C LYS A 36 2.75 -6.87 -10.14
N LYS A 37 1.72 -6.16 -10.64
CA LYS A 37 1.70 -5.59 -11.99
C LYS A 37 2.90 -4.66 -12.13
N LYS A 38 3.72 -4.87 -13.16
CA LYS A 38 4.90 -4.05 -13.41
C LYS A 38 4.47 -2.60 -13.60
N LYS A 39 4.92 -1.70 -12.73
CA LYS A 39 4.62 -0.27 -12.83
C LYS A 39 5.20 0.28 -14.14
N ARG A 40 4.42 1.10 -14.85
CA ARG A 40 4.88 1.79 -16.05
C ARG A 40 6.03 2.73 -15.70
N LYS A 41 7.05 2.80 -16.56
CA LYS A 41 8.15 3.75 -16.40
C LYS A 41 7.64 5.19 -16.58
N PRO A 42 8.17 6.18 -15.85
CA PRO A 42 7.78 7.58 -16.04
C PRO A 42 8.24 8.11 -17.41
N SER A 43 7.40 8.95 -18.02
CA SER A 43 7.72 9.65 -19.27
C SER A 43 8.91 10.61 -19.10
N ALA A 44 9.51 11.04 -20.22
CA ALA A 44 10.58 12.03 -20.21
C ALA A 44 10.15 13.36 -19.56
N TYR A 45 8.90 13.78 -19.78
CA TYR A 45 8.31 14.94 -19.11
C TYR A 45 8.31 14.79 -17.59
N ASN A 46 7.82 13.67 -17.07
CA ASN A 46 7.74 13.43 -15.62
C ASN A 46 9.13 13.42 -14.96
N LYS A 47 10.14 12.92 -15.65
CA LYS A 47 11.54 12.99 -15.17
C LYS A 47 12.03 14.43 -15.06
N ARG A 48 11.81 15.26 -16.09
CA ARG A 48 12.17 16.68 -16.10
C ARG A 48 11.46 17.46 -15.00
N TYR A 49 10.15 17.24 -14.85
CA TYR A 49 9.34 17.81 -13.78
C TYR A 49 9.88 17.46 -12.39
N ALA A 50 10.16 16.18 -12.13
CA ALA A 50 10.64 15.73 -10.82
C ALA A 50 11.97 16.39 -10.42
N LEU A 51 12.88 16.59 -11.39
CA LEU A 51 14.15 17.29 -11.16
C LEU A 51 13.94 18.77 -10.85
N ALA A 52 13.10 19.46 -11.65
CA ALA A 52 12.78 20.87 -11.44
C ALA A 52 12.11 21.09 -10.07
N TYR A 53 11.13 20.26 -9.73
CA TYR A 53 10.43 20.33 -8.46
C TYR A 53 11.37 20.10 -7.27
N LYS A 54 12.26 19.09 -7.32
CA LYS A 54 13.26 18.86 -6.27
C LYS A 54 14.18 20.05 -6.07
N ARG A 55 14.64 20.68 -7.15
CA ARG A 55 15.49 21.89 -7.09
C ARG A 55 14.73 23.06 -6.47
N LEU A 56 13.48 23.28 -6.87
CA LEU A 56 12.63 24.35 -6.35
C LEU A 56 12.29 24.14 -4.86
N LYS A 57 11.98 22.92 -4.43
CA LYS A 57 11.68 22.61 -3.03
C LYS A 57 12.91 22.79 -2.13
N LYS A 58 14.11 22.46 -2.61
CA LYS A 58 15.37 22.73 -1.89
C LYS A 58 15.59 24.23 -1.69
N LYS A 59 15.32 25.05 -2.72
CA LYS A 59 15.46 26.52 -2.63
C LYS A 59 14.35 27.19 -1.81
N HIS A 60 13.15 26.62 -1.83
CA HIS A 60 11.97 27.21 -1.21
C HIS A 60 11.21 26.15 -0.39
N PRO A 61 11.71 25.81 0.81
CA PRO A 61 11.10 24.77 1.63
C PRO A 61 9.71 25.18 2.18
N ARG A 62 9.52 26.48 2.50
CA ARG A 62 8.29 27.02 3.11
C ARG A 62 7.18 27.35 2.12
N THR A 63 7.48 27.39 0.82
CA THR A 63 6.45 27.67 -0.20
C THR A 63 5.53 26.47 -0.39
N SER A 64 4.26 26.75 -0.70
CA SER A 64 3.25 25.72 -0.93
C SER A 64 3.59 24.81 -2.10
N PHE A 65 3.13 23.56 -2.01
CA PHE A 65 3.29 22.56 -3.07
C PHE A 65 2.76 23.07 -4.41
N ALA A 66 1.55 23.64 -4.41
CA ALA A 66 0.88 24.11 -5.64
C ALA A 66 1.69 25.20 -6.36
N ALA A 67 2.27 26.15 -5.62
CA ALA A 67 3.09 27.21 -6.21
C ALA A 67 4.38 26.64 -6.83
N LEU A 68 5.04 25.69 -6.15
CA LEU A 68 6.23 25.02 -6.65
C LEU A 68 5.93 24.12 -7.85
N ALA A 69 4.82 23.41 -7.84
CA ALA A 69 4.38 22.56 -8.94
C ALA A 69 4.12 23.40 -10.21
N LYS A 70 3.41 24.54 -10.10
CA LYS A 70 3.19 25.46 -11.23
C LYS A 70 4.53 25.93 -11.84
N LYS A 71 5.50 26.31 -11.01
CA LYS A 71 6.84 26.71 -11.45
C LYS A 71 7.58 25.54 -12.12
N ALA A 72 7.53 24.34 -11.53
CA ALA A 72 8.17 23.15 -12.08
C ALA A 72 7.58 22.71 -13.43
N HIS A 73 6.25 22.78 -13.61
CA HIS A 73 5.60 22.51 -14.90
C HIS A 73 6.04 23.52 -15.97
N LYS A 74 6.17 24.80 -15.61
CA LYS A 74 6.66 25.84 -16.53
C LYS A 74 8.11 25.56 -16.97
N GLU A 75 8.98 25.13 -16.05
CA GLU A 75 10.35 24.76 -16.38
C GLU A 75 10.42 23.49 -17.25
N ALA A 76 9.63 22.46 -16.90
CA ALA A 76 9.64 21.18 -17.59
C ALA A 76 9.04 21.20 -19.01
N ARG A 77 8.19 22.19 -19.32
CA ARG A 77 7.62 22.39 -20.68
C ARG A 77 8.54 23.18 -21.61
N ARG A 78 9.44 24.02 -21.06
CA ARG A 78 10.39 24.84 -21.84
C ARG A 78 11.61 24.07 -22.30
N LYS A 79 11.97 23.02 -21.55
CA LYS A 79 13.00 22.04 -21.92
C LYS A 79 12.36 20.88 -22.68
#